data_AF-A0A0L8C6T9-F1
#
_entry.id   AF-A0A0L8C6T9-F1
#
_cell.length_a   1.000
_cell.length_b   1.000
_cell.length_c   1.000
_cell.angle_alpha   90.00
_cell.angle_beta   90.00
_cell.angle_gamma   90.00
#
_symmetry.space_group_name_H-M   'P 1'
#
loop_
_entity.id
_entity.type
_entity.pdbx_description
1 polymer ?
#
loop_
_entity_poly.entity_id
_entity_poly.type
_entity_poly.pdbx_seq_one_letter_code
_entity_poly.pdbx_strand_id
1 'polypeptide(L)'
;MSDESDRPKFTVVAENTQQQIDANWLQETVDSRLRALAANIIRVVRGAGRPDDIIDQCNDVLKAAIEFDEKAGRFASSHSVAAALRLDHERIDDYDSFEGQRRLVMRQMMDGSLQVATSRLLNQLTQERRGEADMFEAYRELEQLYQELRKKREAETRATRTKTAPKRKPVKRKPRKAKVVDSL
;
A
#
# COMPACT_ATOMS: atom_id res chain seq x y z
N MET A 1 -47.79 26.84 -1.59
CA MET A 1 -47.56 25.85 -0.52
C MET A 1 -46.92 24.67 -1.21
N SER A 2 -45.60 24.73 -1.33
CA SER A 2 -44.80 23.90 -2.24
C SER A 2 -44.08 22.82 -1.45
N ASP A 3 -44.16 21.59 -1.97
CA ASP A 3 -43.18 20.51 -1.86
C ASP A 3 -42.72 20.07 -0.45
N GLU A 4 -43.60 19.33 0.23
CA GLU A 4 -43.21 18.45 1.34
C GLU A 4 -43.20 16.97 0.89
N SER A 5 -42.54 16.70 -0.23
CA SER A 5 -42.43 15.34 -0.76
C SER A 5 -41.04 15.06 -1.32
N ASP A 6 -40.04 14.95 -0.46
CA ASP A 6 -38.85 14.12 -0.78
C ASP A 6 -37.99 13.76 0.44
N ARG A 7 -38.59 13.23 1.51
CA ARG A 7 -37.80 12.50 2.51
C ARG A 7 -37.63 11.06 2.02
N PRO A 8 -36.39 10.59 1.75
CA PRO A 8 -36.17 9.22 1.33
C PRO A 8 -36.72 8.29 2.41
N LYS A 9 -37.72 7.47 2.04
CA LYS A 9 -38.24 6.40 2.89
C LYS A 9 -37.14 5.36 3.01
N PHE A 10 -36.38 5.41 4.11
CA PHE A 10 -35.47 4.34 4.46
C PHE A 10 -36.30 3.08 4.75
N THR A 11 -36.28 2.14 3.82
CA THR A 11 -36.80 0.79 4.03
C THR A 11 -35.71 0.01 4.74
N VAL A 12 -36.00 -0.54 5.91
CA VAL A 12 -35.09 -1.49 6.57
C VAL A 12 -35.05 -2.75 5.69
N VAL A 13 -33.90 -3.00 5.05
CA VAL A 13 -33.74 -4.09 4.07
C VAL A 13 -33.31 -5.41 4.72
N ALA A 14 -32.88 -5.38 6.00
CA ALA A 14 -32.60 -6.55 6.80
C ALA A 14 -32.76 -6.24 8.31
N GLU A 15 -33.59 -7.01 8.99
CA GLU A 15 -33.63 -7.06 10.47
C GLU A 15 -32.74 -8.21 10.92
N ASN A 16 -31.58 -7.88 11.50
CA ASN A 16 -30.72 -8.89 12.12
C ASN A 16 -31.33 -9.31 13.46
N THR A 17 -31.32 -10.60 13.75
CA THR A 17 -31.73 -11.08 15.07
C THR A 17 -30.70 -10.69 16.13
N GLN A 18 -31.10 -10.58 17.40
CA GLN A 18 -30.16 -10.31 18.50
C GLN A 18 -29.02 -11.33 18.52
N GLN A 19 -29.32 -12.61 18.22
CA GLN A 19 -28.32 -13.66 18.12
C GLN A 19 -27.29 -13.40 17.01
N GLN A 20 -27.71 -12.85 15.87
CA GLN A 20 -26.79 -12.47 14.78
C GLN A 20 -25.93 -11.26 15.19
N ILE A 21 -26.50 -10.30 15.91
CA ILE A 21 -25.75 -9.16 16.44
C ILE A 21 -24.67 -9.65 17.41
N ASP A 22 -25.04 -10.48 18.38
CA ASP A 22 -24.12 -11.05 19.38
C ASP A 22 -23.01 -11.87 18.71
N ALA A 23 -23.36 -12.70 17.72
CA ALA A 23 -22.38 -13.47 16.96
C ALA A 23 -21.40 -12.56 16.21
N ASN A 24 -21.87 -11.46 15.60
CA ASN A 24 -20.99 -10.52 14.91
C ASN A 24 -20.01 -9.84 15.87
N TRP A 25 -20.47 -9.39 17.04
CA TRP A 25 -19.60 -8.81 18.07
C TRP A 25 -18.53 -9.80 18.58
N LEU A 26 -18.91 -11.06 18.76
CA LEU A 26 -17.98 -12.10 19.16
C LEU A 26 -16.99 -12.46 18.04
N GLN A 27 -17.40 -12.43 16.77
CA GLN A 27 -16.49 -12.56 15.64
C GLN A 27 -15.45 -11.43 15.64
N GLU A 28 -15.86 -10.18 15.83
CA GLU A 28 -14.93 -9.04 15.93
C GLU A 28 -13.95 -9.20 17.10
N THR A 29 -14.42 -9.78 18.21
CA THR A 29 -13.58 -10.08 19.38
C THR A 29 -12.52 -11.13 19.02
N VAL A 30 -12.91 -12.23 18.39
CA VAL A 30 -11.98 -13.26 17.88
C VAL A 30 -10.96 -12.64 16.94
N ASP A 31 -11.42 -11.82 15.98
CA ASP A 31 -10.56 -11.18 14.98
C ASP A 31 -9.56 -10.20 15.63
N SER A 32 -9.98 -9.47 16.66
CA SER A 32 -9.10 -8.57 17.42
C SER A 32 -8.00 -9.34 18.17
N ARG A 33 -8.37 -10.44 18.84
CA ARG A 33 -7.40 -11.28 19.56
C ARG A 33 -6.41 -11.97 18.62
N LEU A 34 -6.89 -12.47 17.49
CA LEU A 34 -6.05 -13.04 16.43
C LEU A 34 -5.03 -12.03 15.91
N ARG A 35 -5.46 -10.81 15.61
CA ARG A 35 -4.58 -9.73 15.15
C ARG A 35 -3.54 -9.34 16.19
N ALA A 36 -3.94 -9.23 17.46
CA ALA A 36 -3.03 -8.92 18.56
C ALA A 36 -1.92 -9.97 18.72
N LEU A 37 -2.30 -11.26 18.71
CA LEU A 37 -1.36 -12.37 18.76
C LEU A 37 -0.42 -12.37 17.54
N ALA A 38 -0.96 -12.27 16.33
CA ALA A 38 -0.17 -12.27 15.09
C ALA A 38 0.82 -11.11 15.05
N ALA A 39 0.38 -9.90 15.43
CA ALA A 39 1.25 -8.73 15.50
C ALA A 39 2.38 -8.92 16.51
N ASN A 40 2.10 -9.48 17.69
CA ASN A 40 3.15 -9.74 18.68
C ASN A 40 4.13 -10.81 18.20
N ILE A 41 3.67 -11.90 17.57
CA ILE A 41 4.53 -12.92 16.96
C ILE A 41 5.49 -12.29 15.94
N ILE A 42 4.97 -11.49 15.00
CA ILE A 42 5.79 -10.80 13.99
C ILE A 42 6.82 -9.89 14.66
N ARG A 43 6.41 -9.16 15.71
CA ARG A 43 7.31 -8.29 16.47
C ARG A 43 8.38 -9.09 17.22
N VAL A 44 8.06 -10.24 17.82
CA VAL A 44 9.01 -11.13 18.50
C VAL A 44 10.03 -11.66 17.51
N VAL A 45 9.59 -12.14 16.34
CA VAL A 45 10.48 -12.59 15.25
C VAL A 45 11.44 -11.47 14.82
N ARG A 46 10.96 -10.21 14.80
CA ARG A 46 11.79 -9.02 14.54
C ARG A 46 12.69 -8.61 15.72
N GLY A 47 12.48 -9.12 16.93
CA GLY A 47 13.21 -8.74 18.15
C GLY A 47 12.66 -7.50 18.88
N ALA A 48 11.41 -7.11 18.62
CA ALA A 48 10.74 -5.94 19.22
C ALA A 48 9.38 -6.27 19.86
N GLY A 49 9.09 -7.55 20.07
CA GLY A 49 7.84 -8.04 20.66
C GLY A 49 7.98 -8.38 22.15
N ARG A 50 6.92 -8.95 22.72
CA ARG A 50 6.87 -9.43 24.11
C ARG A 50 6.69 -10.94 24.10
N PRO A 51 7.77 -11.74 24.20
CA PRO A 51 7.68 -13.20 24.16
C PRO A 51 6.85 -13.79 25.30
N ASP A 52 6.92 -13.18 26.49
CA ASP A 52 6.19 -13.65 27.68
C ASP A 52 4.67 -13.56 27.51
N ASP A 53 4.18 -12.63 26.68
CA ASP A 53 2.75 -12.44 26.42
C ASP A 53 2.16 -13.50 25.46
N ILE A 54 2.98 -14.29 24.76
CA ILE A 54 2.51 -15.20 23.70
C ILE A 54 1.53 -16.22 24.27
N ILE A 55 1.85 -16.82 25.42
CA ILE A 55 1.01 -17.86 26.03
C ILE A 55 -0.35 -17.29 26.46
N ASP A 56 -0.36 -16.09 27.05
CA ASP A 56 -1.60 -15.41 27.44
C ASP A 56 -2.43 -15.01 26.23
N GLN A 57 -1.81 -14.52 25.16
CA GLN A 57 -2.50 -14.17 23.91
C GLN A 57 -3.10 -15.40 23.21
N CYS A 58 -2.42 -16.56 23.25
CA CYS A 58 -3.00 -17.82 22.79
C CYS A 58 -4.26 -18.19 23.59
N ASN A 59 -4.23 -18.01 24.91
CA ASN A 59 -5.38 -18.27 25.78
C ASN A 59 -6.54 -17.31 25.50
N ASP A 60 -6.25 -16.03 25.25
CA ASP A 60 -7.26 -15.04 24.88
C ASP A 60 -7.97 -15.37 23.57
N VAL A 61 -7.23 -15.84 22.56
CA VAL A 61 -7.81 -16.30 21.28
C VAL A 61 -8.71 -17.51 21.52
N LEU A 62 -8.24 -18.49 22.30
CA LEU A 62 -9.02 -19.70 22.60
C LEU A 62 -10.32 -19.37 23.34
N LYS A 63 -10.27 -18.52 24.37
CA LYS A 63 -11.45 -18.07 25.12
C LYS A 63 -12.47 -17.39 24.20
N ALA A 64 -12.01 -16.46 23.37
CA ALA A 64 -12.89 -15.78 22.41
C ALA A 64 -13.52 -16.75 21.40
N ALA A 65 -12.76 -17.75 20.94
CA ALA A 65 -13.26 -18.75 20.01
C ALA A 65 -14.32 -19.67 20.64
N ILE A 66 -14.14 -20.06 21.91
CA ILE A 66 -15.13 -20.84 22.67
C ILE A 66 -16.40 -20.01 22.88
N GLU A 67 -16.28 -18.75 23.31
CA GLU A 67 -17.43 -17.87 23.54
C GLU A 67 -18.23 -17.63 22.25
N PHE A 68 -17.53 -17.45 21.12
CA PHE A 68 -18.16 -17.38 19.81
C PHE A 68 -18.92 -18.67 19.46
N ASP A 69 -18.32 -19.84 19.67
CA ASP A 69 -18.95 -21.14 19.41
C ASP A 69 -20.20 -21.35 20.27
N GLU A 70 -20.16 -21.00 21.56
CA GLU A 70 -21.30 -21.10 22.47
C GLU A 70 -22.53 -20.28 22.02
N LYS A 71 -22.31 -19.13 21.36
CA LYS A 71 -23.39 -18.26 20.85
C LYS A 71 -23.80 -18.55 19.42
N ALA A 72 -22.84 -18.84 18.55
CA ALA A 72 -23.06 -19.05 17.13
C ALA A 72 -23.34 -20.51 16.77
N GLY A 73 -23.06 -21.46 17.67
CA GLY A 73 -23.15 -22.91 17.44
C GLY A 73 -22.12 -23.44 16.43
N ARG A 74 -21.05 -22.67 16.20
CA ARG A 74 -19.95 -23.01 15.28
C ARG A 74 -18.71 -22.18 15.59
N PHE A 75 -17.54 -22.71 15.26
CA PHE A 75 -16.30 -21.93 15.22
C PHE A 75 -16.27 -20.93 14.06
N ALA A 76 -15.37 -19.95 14.17
CA ALA A 76 -15.04 -19.02 13.09
C ALA A 76 -14.59 -19.81 11.85
N SER A 77 -15.09 -19.42 10.69
CA SER A 77 -14.74 -20.10 9.43
C SER A 77 -13.27 -19.82 9.08
N SER A 78 -12.64 -20.75 8.36
CA SER A 78 -11.27 -20.53 7.86
C SER A 78 -11.13 -19.26 7.02
N HIS A 79 -12.21 -18.87 6.31
CA HIS A 79 -12.26 -17.62 5.58
C HIS A 79 -12.24 -16.40 6.51
N SER A 80 -13.01 -16.42 7.60
CA SER A 80 -13.04 -15.34 8.59
C SER A 80 -11.69 -15.17 9.28
N VAL A 81 -11.09 -16.29 9.70
CA VAL A 81 -9.75 -16.29 10.31
C VAL A 81 -8.70 -15.74 9.33
N ALA A 82 -8.76 -16.18 8.06
CA ALA A 82 -7.86 -15.66 7.03
C ALA A 82 -8.10 -14.16 6.77
N ALA A 83 -9.35 -13.70 6.76
CA ALA A 83 -9.68 -12.29 6.59
C ALA A 83 -9.14 -11.44 7.75
N ALA A 84 -9.27 -11.90 8.99
CA ALA A 84 -8.76 -11.22 10.17
C ALA A 84 -7.23 -11.07 10.19
N LEU A 85 -6.51 -12.06 9.64
CA LEU A 85 -5.05 -12.10 9.64
C LEU A 85 -4.40 -11.52 8.38
N ARG A 86 -5.16 -11.30 7.32
CA ARG A 86 -4.65 -10.65 6.11
C ARG A 86 -4.29 -9.20 6.44
N LEU A 87 -3.11 -8.78 5.99
CA LEU A 87 -2.75 -7.37 6.05
C LEU A 87 -3.65 -6.61 5.08
N ASP A 88 -4.47 -5.70 5.63
CA ASP A 88 -5.27 -4.81 4.81
C ASP A 88 -4.33 -3.92 4.01
N HIS A 89 -4.43 -4.07 2.70
CA HIS A 89 -3.72 -3.23 1.78
C HIS A 89 -4.58 -1.99 1.52
N GLU A 90 -4.04 -0.80 1.77
CA GLU A 90 -4.74 0.45 1.42
C GLU A 90 -5.25 0.39 -0.01
N ARG A 91 -6.44 0.91 -0.28
CA ARG A 91 -6.89 0.99 -1.67
C ARG A 91 -5.93 1.92 -2.43
N ILE A 92 -5.44 1.46 -3.58
CA ILE A 92 -4.69 2.32 -4.50
C ILE A 92 -5.73 2.97 -5.41
N ASP A 93 -5.87 4.28 -5.30
CA ASP A 93 -6.85 5.04 -6.08
C ASP A 93 -6.43 5.17 -7.56
N ASP A 94 -5.13 5.29 -7.81
CA ASP A 94 -4.55 5.43 -9.14
C ASP A 94 -3.30 4.55 -9.29
N TYR A 95 -3.47 3.42 -10.00
CA TYR A 95 -2.41 2.44 -10.26
C TYR A 95 -1.39 2.91 -11.31
N ASP A 96 -1.73 3.89 -12.13
CA ASP A 96 -0.83 4.40 -13.19
C ASP A 96 0.06 5.54 -12.67
N SER A 97 -0.32 6.16 -11.55
CA SER A 97 0.51 7.12 -10.85
C SER A 97 1.81 6.50 -10.30
N PHE A 98 2.86 7.30 -10.22
CA PHE A 98 4.11 6.90 -9.57
C PHE A 98 3.88 6.41 -8.12
N GLU A 99 3.02 7.08 -7.36
CA GLU A 99 2.72 6.68 -5.97
C GLU A 99 1.95 5.35 -5.91
N GLY A 100 1.02 5.11 -6.84
CA GLY A 100 0.31 3.84 -6.95
C GLY A 100 1.23 2.68 -7.29
N GLN A 101 2.07 2.84 -8.32
CA GLN A 101 3.06 1.84 -8.71
C GLN A 101 4.06 1.59 -7.58
N ARG A 102 4.56 2.65 -6.94
CA ARG A 102 5.44 2.55 -5.79
C ARG A 102 4.79 1.75 -4.65
N ARG A 103 3.53 2.03 -4.32
CA ARG A 103 2.80 1.29 -3.28
C ARG A 103 2.62 -0.18 -3.66
N LEU A 104 2.29 -0.47 -4.91
CA LEU A 104 2.13 -1.85 -5.40
C LEU A 104 3.43 -2.65 -5.26
N VAL A 105 4.54 -2.10 -5.73
CA VAL A 105 5.87 -2.74 -5.65
C VAL A 105 6.32 -2.91 -4.20
N MET A 106 6.07 -1.92 -3.33
CA MET A 106 6.36 -2.04 -1.90
C MET A 106 5.56 -3.17 -1.24
N ARG A 107 4.32 -3.45 -1.67
CA ARG A 107 3.53 -4.59 -1.15
C ARG A 107 4.15 -5.92 -1.53
N GLN A 108 4.50 -6.09 -2.81
CA GLN A 108 5.17 -7.30 -3.28
C GLN A 108 6.49 -7.55 -2.53
N MET A 109 7.24 -6.48 -2.26
CA MET A 109 8.46 -6.57 -1.44
C MET A 109 8.17 -7.01 0.00
N MET A 110 7.10 -6.49 0.62
CA MET A 110 6.67 -6.92 1.96
C MET A 110 6.23 -8.39 1.97
N ASP A 111 5.41 -8.80 1.02
CA ASP A 111 4.93 -10.18 0.89
C ASP A 111 6.10 -11.16 0.72
N GLY A 112 7.05 -10.86 -0.17
CA GLY A 112 8.26 -11.64 -0.35
C GLY A 112 9.09 -11.72 0.94
N SER A 113 9.24 -10.61 1.67
CA SER A 113 9.97 -10.59 2.95
C SER A 113 9.31 -11.43 4.04
N LEU A 114 7.97 -11.41 4.12
CA LEU A 114 7.20 -12.22 5.06
C LEU A 114 7.29 -13.71 4.71
N GLN A 115 7.26 -14.04 3.41
CA GLN A 115 7.45 -15.41 2.92
C GLN A 115 8.84 -15.93 3.29
N VAL A 116 9.90 -15.15 3.11
CA VAL A 116 11.27 -15.51 3.52
C VAL A 116 11.35 -15.77 5.01
N ALA A 117 10.85 -14.84 5.83
CA ALA A 117 10.88 -14.97 7.29
C ALA A 117 10.15 -16.24 7.75
N THR A 118 8.95 -16.48 7.22
CA THR A 118 8.13 -17.65 7.56
C THR A 118 8.79 -18.95 7.08
N SER A 119 9.34 -18.95 5.87
CA SER A 119 10.02 -20.13 5.30
C SER A 119 11.26 -20.50 6.10
N ARG A 120 12.02 -19.52 6.61
CA ARG A 120 13.17 -19.75 7.48
C ARG A 120 12.76 -20.37 8.82
N LEU A 121 11.71 -19.86 9.44
CA LEU A 121 11.18 -20.44 10.68
C LEU A 121 10.75 -21.90 10.51
N LEU A 122 10.28 -22.26 9.31
CA LEU A 122 9.81 -23.61 8.97
C LEU A 122 10.85 -24.48 8.25
N ASN A 123 12.09 -23.99 8.04
CA ASN A 123 13.14 -24.65 7.26
C ASN A 123 12.71 -25.08 5.84
N GLN A 124 11.95 -24.23 5.14
CA GLN A 124 11.41 -24.50 3.80
C GLN A 124 12.23 -23.81 2.69
N LEU A 125 13.40 -24.37 2.36
CA LEU A 125 14.36 -23.76 1.44
C LEU A 125 13.78 -23.33 0.07
N THR A 126 12.88 -24.13 -0.51
CA THR A 126 12.25 -23.80 -1.80
C THR A 126 11.36 -22.56 -1.69
N GLN A 127 10.60 -22.43 -0.61
CA GLN A 127 9.72 -21.29 -0.37
C GLN A 127 10.51 -20.04 0.00
N GLU A 128 11.64 -20.21 0.71
CA GLU A 128 12.59 -19.14 0.97
C GLU A 128 13.13 -18.55 -0.34
N ARG A 129 13.67 -19.39 -1.23
CA ARG A 129 14.21 -18.93 -2.54
C ARG A 129 13.16 -18.21 -3.38
N ARG A 130 11.91 -18.66 -3.34
CA ARG A 130 10.80 -17.98 -4.01
C ARG A 130 10.55 -16.61 -3.42
N GLY A 131 10.44 -16.51 -2.10
CA GLY A 131 10.26 -15.22 -1.42
C GLY A 131 11.42 -14.25 -1.67
N GLU A 132 12.65 -14.74 -1.73
CA GLU A 132 13.82 -13.93 -2.11
C GLU A 132 13.70 -13.40 -3.54
N ALA A 133 13.30 -14.25 -4.50
CA ALA A 133 13.10 -13.85 -5.88
C ALA A 133 12.04 -12.75 -6.00
N ASP A 134 10.87 -12.95 -5.37
CA ASP A 134 9.76 -11.98 -5.38
C ASP A 134 10.19 -10.63 -4.78
N MET A 135 10.95 -10.66 -3.68
CA MET A 135 11.48 -9.46 -3.03
C MET A 135 12.51 -8.73 -3.90
N PHE A 136 13.42 -9.46 -4.55
CA PHE A 136 14.44 -8.85 -5.42
C PHE A 136 13.86 -8.32 -6.72
N GLU A 137 12.84 -8.97 -7.28
CA GLU A 137 12.11 -8.47 -8.45
C GLU A 137 11.43 -7.13 -8.11
N ALA A 138 10.68 -7.08 -7.02
CA ALA A 138 10.08 -5.84 -6.54
C ALA A 138 11.13 -4.73 -6.29
N TYR A 139 12.30 -5.07 -5.74
CA TYR A 139 13.37 -4.08 -5.57
C TYR A 139 13.85 -3.48 -6.90
N ARG A 140 14.05 -4.32 -7.92
CA ARG A 140 14.46 -3.87 -9.26
C ARG A 140 13.40 -2.99 -9.91
N GLU A 141 12.12 -3.36 -9.78
CA GLU A 141 11.01 -2.54 -10.29
C GLU A 141 10.97 -1.17 -9.61
N LEU A 142 11.14 -1.14 -8.29
CA LEU A 142 11.18 0.12 -7.53
C LEU A 142 12.33 1.02 -8.00
N GLU A 143 13.51 0.45 -8.22
CA GLU A 143 14.66 1.17 -8.75
C GLU A 143 14.37 1.77 -10.13
N GLN A 144 13.78 0.99 -11.03
CA GLN A 144 13.38 1.45 -12.36
C GLN A 144 12.40 2.63 -12.29
N LEU A 145 11.37 2.55 -11.44
CA LEU A 145 10.41 3.63 -11.21
C LEU A 145 11.11 4.94 -10.80
N TYR A 146 12.06 4.87 -9.88
CA TYR A 146 12.83 6.05 -9.46
C TYR A 146 13.74 6.59 -10.56
N GLN A 147 14.38 5.71 -11.35
CA GLN A 147 15.20 6.12 -12.48
C GLN A 147 14.39 6.83 -13.56
N GLU A 148 13.18 6.35 -13.87
CA GLU A 148 12.27 7.00 -14.82
C GLU A 148 11.82 8.37 -14.33
N LEU A 149 11.45 8.48 -13.05
CA LEU A 149 11.06 9.76 -12.45
C LEU A 149 12.20 10.78 -12.54
N ARG A 150 13.44 10.35 -12.30
CA ARG A 150 14.63 11.19 -12.46
C ARG A 150 14.80 11.65 -13.91
N LYS A 151 14.70 10.74 -14.89
CA LYS A 151 14.79 11.08 -16.32
C LYS A 151 13.71 12.08 -16.75
N LYS A 152 12.46 11.93 -16.28
CA LYS A 152 11.35 12.87 -16.54
C LYS A 152 11.66 14.26 -16.01
N ARG A 153 12.11 14.38 -14.75
CA ARG A 153 12.51 15.67 -14.15
C ARG A 153 13.69 16.33 -14.88
N GLU A 154 14.68 15.54 -15.30
CA GLU A 154 15.82 16.03 -16.09
C GLU A 154 15.37 16.53 -17.48
N ALA A 155 14.40 15.87 -18.12
CA ALA A 155 13.82 16.31 -19.39
C ALA A 155 13.01 17.60 -19.24
N GLU A 156 12.18 17.72 -18.20
CA GLU A 156 11.39 18.92 -17.89
C GLU A 156 12.28 20.13 -17.60
N THR A 157 13.34 19.94 -16.81
CA THR A 157 14.32 21.00 -16.52
C THR A 157 15.10 21.43 -17.76
N ARG A 158 15.44 20.51 -18.67
CA ARG A 158 16.03 20.85 -19.97
C ARG A 158 15.05 21.61 -20.87
N ALA A 159 13.78 21.18 -20.92
CA ALA A 159 12.74 21.79 -21.74
C ALA A 159 12.34 23.20 -21.25
N THR A 160 12.35 23.43 -19.94
CA THR A 160 12.13 24.77 -19.37
C THR A 160 13.30 25.70 -19.68
N ARG A 161 14.55 25.23 -19.52
CA ARG A 161 15.76 26.01 -19.88
C ARG A 161 15.79 26.45 -21.34
N THR A 162 15.37 25.60 -22.28
CA THR A 162 15.32 25.96 -23.71
C THR A 162 14.21 26.96 -24.04
N LYS A 163 13.08 26.94 -23.32
CA LYS A 163 11.98 27.91 -23.49
C LYS A 163 12.33 29.31 -22.96
N THR A 164 13.14 29.42 -21.90
CA THR A 164 13.52 30.70 -21.28
C THR A 164 14.73 31.36 -21.93
N ALA A 165 15.38 30.72 -22.91
CA ALA A 165 16.53 31.30 -23.60
C ALA A 165 16.11 32.57 -24.39
N PRO A 166 16.66 33.76 -24.07
CA PRO A 166 16.26 34.99 -24.75
C PRO A 166 16.64 34.93 -26.22
N LYS A 167 15.66 35.12 -27.12
CA LYS A 167 15.91 35.28 -28.57
C LYS A 167 16.87 36.45 -28.78
N ARG A 168 18.15 36.15 -29.07
CA ARG A 168 19.14 37.15 -29.45
C ARG A 168 18.62 37.90 -30.67
N LYS A 169 18.29 39.18 -30.51
CA LYS A 169 17.92 40.06 -31.64
C LYS A 169 19.09 40.07 -32.64
N PRO A 170 18.83 39.89 -33.95
CA PRO A 170 19.89 39.96 -34.94
C PRO A 170 20.49 41.38 -34.93
N VAL A 171 21.80 41.45 -34.69
CA VAL A 171 22.55 42.71 -34.72
C VAL A 171 22.53 43.23 -36.16
N LYS A 172 21.77 44.32 -36.41
CA LYS A 172 21.81 45.04 -37.70
C LYS A 172 23.23 45.57 -37.92
N ARG A 173 23.99 44.94 -38.81
CA ARG A 173 25.27 45.46 -39.30
C ARG A 173 25.02 46.77 -40.07
N LYS A 174 25.54 47.90 -39.57
CA LYS A 174 25.56 49.17 -40.31
C LYS A 174 26.51 49.06 -41.52
N PRO A 175 26.13 49.57 -42.70
CA PRO A 175 27.03 49.61 -43.85
C PRO A 175 28.16 50.61 -43.61
N ARG A 176 29.39 50.17 -43.94
CA ARG A 176 30.63 50.95 -43.82
C ARG A 176 30.65 51.97 -44.96
N LYS A 177 30.63 53.28 -44.65
CA LYS A 177 30.76 54.34 -45.66
C LYS A 177 32.11 54.22 -46.37
N ALA A 178 32.09 54.16 -47.69
CA ALA A 178 33.28 54.25 -48.52
C ALA A 178 33.91 55.65 -48.38
N LYS A 179 35.22 55.70 -48.15
CA LYS A 179 36.01 56.93 -48.27
C LYS A 179 36.16 57.24 -49.75
N VAL A 180 35.70 58.43 -50.16
CA VAL A 180 36.05 59.05 -51.44
C VAL A 180 37.54 59.40 -51.37
N VAL A 181 38.29 58.96 -52.37
CA VAL A 181 39.69 59.31 -52.59
C VAL A 181 39.67 60.48 -53.55
N ASP A 182 40.07 61.66 -53.08
CA ASP A 182 40.38 62.80 -53.94
C ASP A 182 41.73 62.52 -54.61
N SER A 183 41.78 62.69 -55.94
CA SER A 183 43.01 62.76 -56.71
C SER A 183 42.92 63.90 -57.71
N LEU A 184 43.80 64.88 -57.47
CA LEU A 184 44.47 65.85 -58.35
C LEU A 184 43.61 66.80 -59.20
#